data_AF-A0A2V8H1D4-F1
#
_entry.id   AF-A0A2V8H1D4-F1
#
_cell.length_a   1.000
_cell.length_b   1.000
_cell.length_c   1.000
_cell.angle_alpha   90.00
_cell.angle_beta   90.00
_cell.angle_gamma   90.00
#
_symmetry.space_group_name_H-M   'P 1'
#
loop_
_entity.id
_entity.type
_entity.pdbx_description
1 polymer ?
#
loop_
_entity_poly.entity_id
_entity_poly.type
_entity_poly.pdbx_seq_one_letter_code
_entity_poly.pdbx_strand_id
1 'polypeptide(L)'
;MDLGTLLGIVLASAAILIGHAMEGGSILQILQPTAAMIVFGGTLGATMISFPMSVFKQAVADLLHIFKEDEIHPNEVIDQVIRFTNKARREG
;
A
#
# COMPACT_ATOMS: atom_id res chain seq x y z
N MET A 1 4.71 -1.05 -9.70
CA MET A 1 3.30 -1.04 -9.25
C MET A 1 2.71 -2.34 -9.73
N ASP A 2 2.25 -3.17 -8.79
CA ASP A 2 1.57 -4.41 -9.14
C ASP A 2 0.28 -4.08 -9.91
N LEU A 3 -0.07 -4.94 -10.87
CA LEU A 3 -1.31 -4.88 -11.61
C LEU A 3 -2.52 -4.90 -10.67
N GLY A 4 -2.41 -5.62 -9.54
CA GLY A 4 -3.41 -5.64 -8.48
C GLY A 4 -3.65 -4.25 -7.87
N THR A 5 -2.58 -3.51 -7.53
CA THR A 5 -2.68 -2.15 -7.00
C THR A 5 -3.35 -1.21 -8.00
N LEU A 6 -2.97 -1.29 -9.27
CA LEU A 6 -3.55 -0.45 -10.34
C LEU A 6 -5.04 -0.73 -10.52
N LEU A 7 -5.42 -2.01 -10.65
CA LEU A 7 -6.82 -2.41 -10.82
C LEU A 7 -7.66 -2.05 -9.59
N GLY A 8 -7.12 -2.22 -8.39
CA GLY A 8 -7.78 -1.85 -7.14
C GLY A 8 -8.12 -0.36 -7.07
N ILE A 9 -7.17 0.52 -7.42
CA ILE A 9 -7.39 1.97 -7.45
C ILE A 9 -8.49 2.34 -8.45
N VAL A 10 -8.44 1.77 -9.66
CA VAL A 10 -9.43 2.04 -10.71
C VAL A 10 -10.82 1.56 -10.29
N LEU A 11 -10.93 0.34 -9.77
CA LEU A 11 -12.20 -0.24 -9.34
C LEU A 11 -12.83 0.55 -8.19
N ALA A 12 -12.04 0.88 -7.16
CA ALA A 12 -12.51 1.67 -6.02
C ALA A 12 -13.00 3.06 -6.45
N SER A 13 -12.23 3.74 -7.31
CA SER A 13 -12.60 5.06 -7.83
C SER A 13 -13.88 5.00 -8.68
N ALA A 14 -13.99 4.00 -9.57
CA ALA A 14 -15.17 3.81 -10.39
C ALA A 14 -16.42 3.50 -9.55
N ALA A 15 -16.30 2.64 -8.54
CA ALA A 15 -17.41 2.30 -7.64
C ALA A 15 -17.94 3.52 -6.88
N ILE A 16 -17.04 4.37 -6.35
CA ILE A 16 -17.41 5.62 -5.66
C ILE A 16 -18.11 6.58 -6.62
N LEU A 17 -17.56 6.79 -7.81
CA LEU A 17 -18.13 7.72 -8.80
C LEU A 17 -19.51 7.25 -9.30
N ILE A 18 -19.66 5.96 -9.61
CA ILE A 18 -20.93 5.38 -10.07
C ILE A 18 -21.97 5.44 -8.95
N GLY A 19 -21.60 5.06 -7.72
CA GLY A 19 -22.50 5.11 -6.57
C GLY A 19 -23.04 6.51 -6.31
N HIS A 20 -22.17 7.52 -6.30
CA HIS A 20 -22.59 8.91 -6.12
C HIS A 20 -23.38 9.46 -7.32
N ALA A 21 -23.06 9.06 -8.55
CA ALA A 21 -23.84 9.45 -9.73
C ALA A 21 -25.28 8.90 -9.67
N MET A 22 -25.47 7.69 -9.13
CA MET A 22 -26.80 7.09 -8.93
C MET A 22 -27.63 7.84 -7.89
N GLU A 23 -27.00 8.47 -6.90
CA GLU A 23 -27.66 9.35 -5.91
C GLU A 23 -28.03 10.73 -6.49
N GLY A 24 -27.68 11.02 -7.75
CA GLY A 24 -27.89 12.33 -8.38
C GLY A 24 -26.97 13.43 -7.84
N GLY A 25 -25.91 13.05 -7.14
CA GLY A 25 -24.95 13.98 -6.53
C GLY A 25 -24.01 14.62 -7.56
N SER A 26 -23.64 15.88 -7.31
CA SER A 26 -22.52 16.51 -8.04
C SER A 26 -21.19 16.00 -7.48
N ILE A 27 -20.21 15.75 -8.35
CA ILE A 27 -18.84 15.32 -7.97
C ILE A 27 -18.24 16.27 -6.92
N LEU A 28 -18.61 17.55 -6.96
CA LEU A 28 -18.13 18.56 -6.01
C LEU A 28 -18.62 18.32 -4.57
N GLN A 29 -19.72 17.58 -4.38
CA GLN A 29 -20.24 17.24 -3.06
C GLN A 29 -19.43 16.13 -2.36
N ILE A 30 -18.67 15.34 -3.14
CA ILE A 30 -17.76 14.33 -2.60
C ILE A 30 -16.55 15.02 -1.94
N LEU A 31 -16.14 16.16 -2.49
CA LEU A 31 -15.00 16.94 -2.00
C LEU A 31 -15.43 17.88 -0.85
N GLN A 32 -15.84 17.30 0.28
CA GLN A 32 -16.15 18.03 1.50
C GLN A 32 -14.96 18.01 2.48
N PRO A 33 -14.30 19.15 2.75
CA PRO A 33 -13.17 19.21 3.68
C PRO A 33 -13.50 18.68 5.07
N THR A 34 -14.73 18.93 5.54
CA THR A 34 -15.22 18.49 6.85
C THR A 34 -15.32 16.96 6.93
N ALA A 35 -15.91 16.33 5.91
CA ALA A 35 -16.02 14.88 5.83
C ALA A 35 -14.64 14.22 5.75
N ALA A 36 -13.74 14.79 4.94
CA ALA A 36 -12.35 14.33 4.84
C ALA A 36 -11.65 14.39 6.21
N MET A 37 -11.76 15.50 6.95
CA MET A 37 -11.15 15.64 8.28
C MET A 37 -11.63 14.56 9.26
N ILE A 38 -12.93 14.25 9.26
CA ILE A 38 -13.51 13.22 10.15
C ILE A 38 -12.98 11.84 9.77
N VAL A 39 -13.02 11.47 8.48
CA VAL A 39 -12.61 10.15 8.02
C VAL A 39 -11.11 9.96 8.19
N PHE A 40 -10.29 10.88 7.71
CA PHE A 40 -8.83 10.81 7.85
C PHE A 40 -8.40 10.90 9.32
N GLY A 41 -8.94 11.85 10.08
CA GLY A 41 -8.61 12.00 11.49
C GLY A 41 -9.03 10.78 12.32
N GLY A 42 -10.23 10.25 12.06
CA GLY A 42 -10.76 9.06 12.74
C GLY A 42 -9.97 7.80 12.40
N THR A 43 -9.64 7.55 11.14
CA THR A 43 -8.85 6.37 10.74
C THR A 43 -7.40 6.47 11.22
N LEU A 44 -6.76 7.64 11.13
CA LEU A 44 -5.41 7.84 11.69
C LEU A 44 -5.42 7.67 13.22
N GLY A 45 -6.40 8.23 13.92
CA GLY A 45 -6.53 8.06 15.36
C GLY A 45 -6.77 6.60 15.77
N ALA A 46 -7.70 5.91 15.09
CA ALA A 46 -7.99 4.50 15.34
C ALA A 46 -6.76 3.62 15.08
N THR A 47 -6.04 3.84 13.98
CA THR A 47 -4.83 3.07 13.65
C THR A 47 -3.70 3.31 14.65
N MET A 48 -3.49 4.54 15.11
CA MET A 48 -2.52 4.84 16.18
C MET A 48 -2.87 4.18 17.52
N ILE A 49 -4.15 3.95 17.80
CA ILE A 49 -4.59 3.21 19.00
C ILE A 49 -4.41 1.70 18.79
N SER A 50 -4.70 1.18 17.60
CA SER A 50 -4.63 -0.25 17.29
C SER A 50 -3.20 -0.79 17.19
N PHE A 51 -2.21 0.04 16.83
CA PHE A 51 -0.84 -0.40 16.58
C PHE A 51 0.19 0.35 17.43
N PRO A 52 1.27 -0.31 17.87
CA PRO A 52 2.39 0.36 18.53
C PRO A 52 2.98 1.48 17.66
N MET A 53 3.41 2.57 18.29
CA MET A 53 3.90 3.76 17.58
C MET A 53 5.13 3.49 16.69
N SER A 54 5.94 2.47 17.01
CA SER A 54 7.06 2.03 16.15
C SER A 54 6.58 1.48 14.82
N VAL A 55 5.54 0.65 14.82
CA VAL A 55 4.93 0.05 13.62
C VAL A 55 4.26 1.12 12.78
N PHE A 56 3.52 2.04 13.42
CA PHE A 56 2.87 3.15 12.71
C PHE A 56 3.90 4.02 11.94
N LYS A 57 4.99 4.41 12.60
CA LYS A 57 6.06 5.21 11.96
C LYS A 57 6.70 4.47 10.78
N GLN A 58 6.93 3.16 10.92
CA GLN A 58 7.48 2.35 9.84
C GLN A 58 6.51 2.25 8.66
N ALA A 59 5.22 1.99 8.93
CA ALA A 59 4.19 1.95 7.89
C ALA A 59 4.07 3.29 7.12
N VAL A 60 4.22 4.43 7.79
CA VAL A 60 4.24 5.75 7.13
C VAL A 60 5.49 5.92 6.26
N ALA A 61 6.66 5.46 6.72
CA ALA A 61 7.89 5.52 5.94
C ALA A 61 7.81 4.65 4.68
N ASP A 62 7.13 3.51 4.78
CA ASP A 62 6.99 2.53 3.70
C ASP A 62 5.83 2.82 2.75
N LEU A 63 5.02 3.86 3.00
CA LEU A 63 3.86 4.21 2.17
C LEU A 63 4.23 4.42 0.69
N LEU A 64 5.40 4.98 0.41
CA LEU A 64 5.88 5.21 -0.96
C LEU A 64 6.26 3.91 -1.68
N HIS A 65 6.61 2.85 -0.94
CA HIS A 65 6.92 1.54 -1.51
C HIS A 65 5.67 0.83 -2.05
N ILE A 66 4.46 1.22 -1.66
CA ILE A 66 3.22 0.65 -2.23
C ILE A 66 3.12 0.88 -3.74
N PHE A 67 3.68 2.00 -4.22
CA PHE A 67 3.73 2.32 -5.65
C PHE A 67 4.97 1.75 -6.34
N LYS A 68 5.93 1.21 -5.61
CA LYS A 68 7.20 0.72 -6.15
C LYS A 68 7.31 -0.78 -5.86
N GLU A 69 7.17 -1.57 -6.90
CA GLU A 69 7.35 -3.00 -6.78
C GLU A 69 8.85 -3.30 -6.93
N ASP A 70 9.44 -3.92 -5.91
CA ASP A 70 10.79 -4.44 -6.02
C ASP A 70 10.69 -5.80 -6.72
N GLU A 71 11.16 -5.86 -7.97
CA GLU A 71 11.26 -7.13 -8.70
C GLU A 71 12.32 -8.01 -8.05
N ILE A 72 11.89 -8.89 -7.15
CA ILE A 72 12.77 -9.93 -6.61
C ILE A 72 12.81 -11.05 -7.63
N HIS A 73 13.94 -11.21 -8.33
CA HIS A 73 14.17 -12.35 -9.22
C HIS A 73 14.54 -13.59 -8.39
N PRO A 74 13.63 -14.54 -8.15
CA PRO A 74 13.87 -15.62 -7.18
C PRO A 74 15.02 -16.52 -7.61
N ASN A 75 15.20 -16.70 -8.92
CA ASN A 75 16.29 -17.48 -9.50
C ASN A 75 17.67 -16.85 -9.21
N GLU A 76 17.79 -15.53 -9.26
CA GLU A 76 19.04 -14.84 -8.94
C GLU A 76 19.39 -14.99 -7.47
N VAL A 77 18.39 -14.91 -6.59
CA VAL A 77 18.54 -15.15 -5.15
C VAL A 77 18.97 -16.59 -4.88
N ILE A 78 18.35 -17.58 -5.55
CA ILE A 78 18.73 -19.00 -5.45
C ILE A 78 20.18 -19.20 -5.88
N ASP A 79 20.58 -18.65 -7.02
CA ASP A 79 21.96 -18.75 -7.51
C ASP A 79 22.95 -18.10 -6.54
N GLN A 80 22.56 -17.00 -5.92
CA GLN A 80 23.38 -16.30 -4.93
C GLN A 80 23.55 -17.14 -3.66
N VAL A 81 22.49 -17.78 -3.18
CA VAL A 81 22.53 -18.71 -2.04
C VAL A 81 23.42 -19.92 -2.37
N ILE A 82 23.25 -20.55 -3.55
CA ILE A 82 24.08 -21.69 -3.98
C ILE A 82 25.55 -21.29 -4.04
N ARG A 83 25.88 -20.10 -4.57
CA ARG A 83 27.25 -19.58 -4.59
C ARG A 83 27.83 -19.44 -3.17
N PHE A 84 27.06 -18.90 -2.23
CA PHE A 84 27.50 -18.78 -0.84
C PHE A 84 27.70 -20.15 -0.18
N THR A 85 26.80 -21.11 -0.40
CA THR A 85 26.96 -22.47 0.13
C THR A 85 28.19 -23.16 -0.45
N ASN A 86 28.44 -23.02 -1.75
CA ASN A 86 29.62 -23.58 -2.39
C ASN A 86 30.93 -22.94 -1.90
N LYS A 87 30.91 -21.63 -1.64
CA LYS A 87 32.05 -20.92 -1.07
C LYS A 87 32.33 -21.37 0.37
N ALA A 88 31.32 -21.39 1.23
CA ALA A 88 31.45 -21.89 2.60
C ALA A 88 31.92 -23.35 2.63
N ARG A 89 31.38 -24.21 1.75
CA ARG A 89 31.80 -25.62 1.68
C ARG A 89 33.27 -25.80 1.25
N ARG A 90 33.83 -24.88 0.46
CA ARG A 90 35.22 -24.94 0.00
C ARG A 90 36.19 -24.25 0.97
N GLU A 91 35.77 -23.17 1.60
CA GLU A 91 36.63 -22.30 2.42
C GLU A 91 36.47 -22.54 3.93
N GLY A 92 35.44 -23.26 4.38
CA GLY A 92 35.11 -23.50 5.79
C GLY A 92 34.01 -22.58 6.30
#